data_AF-A0A2T4R2C6-F1
#
_entry.id   AF-A0A2T4R2C6-F1
#
_cell.length_a   1.000
_cell.length_b   1.000
_cell.length_c   1.000
_cell.angle_alpha   90.00
_cell.angle_beta   90.00
_cell.angle_gamma   90.00
#
_symmetry.space_group_name_H-M   'P 1'
#
loop_
_entity.id
_entity.type
_entity.pdbx_description
1 polymer ?
#
loop_
_entity_poly.entity_id
_entity_poly.type
_entity_poly.pdbx_seq_one_letter_code
_entity_poly.pdbx_strand_id
1 'polypeptide(L)'
;MGSAIVLKIINVTHFYRNQKKQNILKPFSYQPEDIELNNITLHIYQGEALGIIGEADSSKSLVGEILAGTVKPDKGRMVRTASLFYANMNQKTVETMSVRDYVEDVIQLYEYEVSSHKVEQIIKYAHLMDQANDTIQNLLDEQYAQLLFSLARASKAKIIILSHILSYLNEDFMAKASLMAREYIEEGLTWVTIDNDIAKIQAVSNYIAWISHGQLRQEGPVKQVIAAYTSHEKDRTSIKSEEALAYFDEDWKRNRSRMPELTYNFKRIERYHHSEPPAFLARVWTWLAIFFIGIILGSLFVFTNFGQLETQKVTTEDTIAKNNEDPYIEKLAYGIVDAKDVKLNGASGQKDITLPRYAVATITGENKTSYRVENNGQTYTTTKSQFKYINPAALYNRIEREQIATYMKSNYINSVDYFNGELHKSHKAVNDTLVPGLKNRFVEPITQQPISMLYDDRNKLIGYTFPMVKTEEFKKKFKPDEKYWVGKSDEGFFIADVQNDQWIYIKL
;
A
#
# COMPACT_ATOMS: atom_id res chain seq x y z
N MET A 1 49.25 -4.76 -17.35
CA MET A 1 48.49 -3.79 -16.54
C MET A 1 47.08 -4.31 -16.45
N GLY A 2 46.51 -4.49 -15.25
CA GLY A 2 45.12 -4.95 -15.13
C GLY A 2 44.18 -3.90 -15.73
N SER A 3 43.33 -4.29 -16.67
CA SER A 3 42.35 -3.37 -17.26
C SER A 3 41.33 -2.96 -16.20
N ALA A 4 41.26 -1.68 -15.89
CA ALA A 4 40.26 -1.16 -14.96
C ALA A 4 38.88 -1.15 -15.65
N ILE A 5 37.83 -1.49 -14.90
CA ILE A 5 36.44 -1.35 -15.35
C ILE A 5 36.08 0.14 -15.28
N VAL A 6 35.78 0.77 -16.41
CA VAL A 6 35.48 2.21 -16.50
C VAL A 6 33.97 2.51 -16.50
N LEU A 7 33.18 1.53 -16.96
CA LEU A 7 31.72 1.60 -17.00
C LEU A 7 31.16 0.21 -16.77
N LYS A 8 30.18 0.09 -15.87
CA LYS A 8 29.47 -1.17 -15.65
C LYS A 8 28.02 -0.96 -15.31
N ILE A 9 27.20 -1.90 -15.77
CA ILE A 9 25.83 -2.10 -15.32
C ILE A 9 25.75 -3.48 -14.67
N ILE A 10 25.08 -3.57 -13.52
CA ILE A 10 24.97 -4.81 -12.74
C ILE A 10 23.51 -5.08 -12.45
N ASN A 11 23.05 -6.26 -12.88
CA ASN A 11 21.69 -6.77 -12.68
C ASN A 11 20.62 -5.73 -13.05
N VAL A 12 20.83 -5.02 -14.17
CA VAL A 12 19.93 -3.98 -14.62
C VAL A 12 18.65 -4.59 -15.17
N THR A 13 17.52 -4.18 -14.61
CA THR A 13 16.19 -4.47 -15.12
C THR A 13 15.44 -3.15 -15.28
N HIS A 14 14.79 -2.97 -16.42
CA HIS A 14 13.95 -1.81 -16.71
C HIS A 14 12.56 -2.27 -17.11
N PHE A 15 11.54 -1.60 -16.58
CA PHE A 15 10.14 -1.89 -16.86
C PHE A 15 9.54 -0.79 -17.73
N TYR A 16 8.90 -1.18 -18.83
CA TYR A 16 8.05 -0.31 -19.61
C TYR A 16 6.74 -0.05 -18.88
N ARG A 17 6.52 1.18 -18.43
CA ARG A 17 5.29 1.56 -17.74
C ARG A 17 4.24 2.02 -18.76
N ASN A 18 3.44 1.08 -19.26
CA ASN A 18 2.26 1.47 -20.04
C ASN A 18 1.16 1.99 -19.10
N GLN A 19 1.11 3.32 -18.89
CA GLN A 19 0.10 3.96 -18.03
C GLN A 19 -1.35 3.66 -18.46
N LYS A 20 -1.59 3.33 -19.74
CA LYS A 20 -2.95 3.03 -20.25
C LYS A 20 -3.45 1.62 -19.92
N LYS A 21 -2.58 0.71 -19.46
CA LYS A 21 -2.91 -0.70 -19.13
C LYS A 21 -2.75 -1.04 -17.65
N GLN A 22 -2.69 -0.04 -16.75
CA GLN A 22 -2.72 -0.34 -15.32
C GLN A 22 -4.09 -0.92 -14.94
N ASN A 23 -4.09 -2.23 -14.70
CA ASN A 23 -5.26 -2.96 -14.25
C ASN A 23 -5.56 -2.49 -12.82
N ILE A 24 -6.68 -1.78 -12.62
CA ILE A 24 -7.06 -1.13 -11.35
C ILE A 24 -7.09 -2.13 -10.18
N LEU A 25 -7.32 -3.42 -10.47
CA LEU A 25 -7.34 -4.53 -9.53
C LEU A 25 -5.95 -5.05 -9.11
N LYS A 26 -4.87 -4.65 -9.78
CA LYS A 26 -3.49 -5.04 -9.45
C LYS A 26 -2.52 -3.85 -9.55
N PRO A 27 -2.63 -2.85 -8.65
CA PRO A 27 -1.85 -1.61 -8.74
C PRO A 27 -0.33 -1.79 -8.61
N PHE A 28 0.13 -2.96 -8.16
CA PHE A 28 1.55 -3.27 -7.94
C PHE A 28 2.04 -4.53 -8.69
N SER A 29 1.24 -5.14 -9.57
CA SER A 29 1.74 -6.27 -10.35
C SER A 29 2.42 -5.78 -11.63
N TYR A 30 3.75 -5.85 -11.67
CA TYR A 30 4.46 -5.86 -12.95
C TYR A 30 4.00 -7.08 -13.73
N GLN A 31 3.43 -6.88 -14.92
CA GLN A 31 3.18 -8.01 -15.80
C GLN A 31 4.50 -8.42 -16.43
N PRO A 32 4.73 -9.72 -16.71
CA PRO A 32 5.93 -10.16 -17.38
C PRO A 32 6.16 -9.47 -18.75
N GLU A 33 5.07 -9.04 -19.39
CA GLU A 33 5.06 -8.27 -20.63
C GLU A 33 5.55 -6.82 -20.47
N ASP A 34 5.62 -6.30 -19.24
CA ASP A 34 6.09 -4.94 -18.95
C ASP A 34 7.61 -4.86 -18.79
N ILE A 35 8.33 -5.99 -18.74
CA ILE A 35 9.79 -5.99 -18.61
C ILE A 35 10.39 -5.63 -19.97
N GLU A 36 11.22 -4.58 -20.05
CA GLU A 36 11.95 -4.21 -21.27
C GLU A 36 13.36 -4.78 -21.32
N LEU A 37 14.08 -4.63 -20.21
CA LEU A 37 15.39 -5.25 -20.01
C LEU A 37 15.32 -6.13 -18.77
N ASN A 38 15.87 -7.34 -18.83
CA ASN A 38 15.91 -8.26 -17.69
C ASN A 38 17.33 -8.67 -17.34
N ASN A 39 17.78 -8.29 -16.14
CA ASN A 39 19.00 -8.75 -15.49
C ASN A 39 20.26 -8.62 -16.36
N ILE A 40 20.44 -7.47 -17.01
CA ILE A 40 21.62 -7.21 -17.84
C ILE A 40 22.80 -6.82 -16.94
N THR A 41 23.90 -7.54 -17.11
CA THR A 41 25.19 -7.21 -16.51
C THR A 41 26.22 -7.08 -17.60
N LEU A 42 26.85 -5.91 -17.70
CA LEU A 42 27.92 -5.61 -18.66
C LEU A 42 29.04 -4.89 -17.94
N HIS A 43 30.27 -5.30 -18.23
CA HIS A 43 31.48 -4.69 -17.70
C HIS A 43 32.32 -4.21 -18.88
N ILE A 44 32.60 -2.91 -18.92
CA ILE A 44 33.37 -2.29 -19.99
C ILE A 44 34.72 -1.88 -19.43
N TYR A 45 35.76 -2.40 -20.06
CA TYR A 45 37.13 -2.21 -19.64
C TYR A 45 37.77 -1.03 -20.36
N GLN A 46 38.78 -0.45 -19.73
CA GLN A 46 39.64 0.54 -20.35
C GLN A 46 40.33 -0.03 -21.60
N GLY A 47 40.33 0.70 -22.71
CA GLY A 47 40.89 0.24 -24.00
C GLY A 47 39.97 -0.70 -24.79
N GLU A 48 38.72 -0.84 -24.37
CA GLU A 48 37.73 -1.67 -25.05
C GLU A 48 36.90 -0.84 -26.03
N ALA A 49 36.70 -1.39 -27.23
CA ALA A 49 35.70 -0.91 -28.18
C ALA A 49 34.56 -1.92 -28.27
N LEU A 50 33.49 -1.65 -27.54
CA LEU A 50 32.33 -2.51 -27.39
C LEU A 50 31.29 -2.21 -28.48
N GLY A 51 30.96 -3.20 -29.30
CA GLY A 51 29.79 -3.16 -30.17
C GLY A 51 28.60 -3.85 -29.51
N ILE A 52 27.47 -3.16 -29.39
CA ILE A 52 26.20 -3.73 -28.93
C ILE A 52 25.35 -4.04 -30.15
N ILE A 53 25.13 -5.34 -30.39
CA ILE A 53 24.33 -5.85 -31.49
C ILE A 53 23.05 -6.50 -30.96
N GLY A 54 22.07 -6.69 -31.84
CA GLY A 54 20.82 -7.35 -31.49
C GLY A 54 19.77 -7.18 -32.55
N GLU A 55 18.75 -8.03 -32.50
CA GLU A 55 17.63 -8.01 -33.44
C GLU A 55 16.87 -6.68 -33.34
N ALA A 56 15.97 -6.44 -34.30
CA ALA A 56 14.96 -5.38 -34.12
C ALA A 56 14.19 -5.63 -32.82
N ASP A 57 13.89 -4.55 -32.09
CA ASP A 57 13.16 -4.61 -30.81
C ASP A 57 13.85 -5.41 -29.67
N SER A 58 15.16 -5.65 -29.78
CA SER A 58 15.98 -6.22 -28.71
C SER A 58 16.23 -5.27 -27.53
N SER A 59 15.75 -4.02 -27.61
CA SER A 59 15.97 -2.95 -26.61
C SER A 59 17.44 -2.52 -26.45
N LYS A 60 18.29 -2.73 -27.46
CA LYS A 60 19.70 -2.31 -27.47
C LYS A 60 19.91 -0.79 -27.28
N SER A 61 19.03 0.06 -27.82
CA SER A 61 19.11 1.53 -27.63
C SER A 61 18.95 1.91 -26.16
N LEU A 62 18.00 1.28 -25.48
CA LEU A 62 17.74 1.49 -24.05
C LEU A 62 18.94 1.06 -23.19
N VAL A 63 19.64 -0.02 -23.56
CA VAL A 63 20.92 -0.38 -22.91
C VAL A 63 21.92 0.77 -23.04
N GLY A 64 22.01 1.39 -24.22
CA GLY A 64 22.84 2.57 -24.45
C GLY A 64 22.45 3.77 -23.60
N GLU A 65 21.16 4.06 -23.49
CA GLU A 65 20.63 5.15 -22.67
C GLU A 65 20.93 4.94 -21.18
N ILE A 66 20.81 3.71 -20.69
CA ILE A 66 21.16 3.35 -19.31
C ILE A 66 22.68 3.46 -19.08
N LEU A 67 23.50 3.00 -20.03
CA LEU A 67 24.96 3.15 -19.98
C LEU A 67 25.39 4.63 -19.98
N ALA A 68 24.72 5.47 -20.77
CA ALA A 68 24.93 6.90 -20.80
C ALA A 68 24.44 7.60 -19.53
N GLY A 69 23.47 7.00 -18.83
CA GLY A 69 22.82 7.55 -17.65
C GLY A 69 21.67 8.52 -17.96
N THR A 70 21.20 8.55 -19.20
CA THR A 70 20.02 9.34 -19.60
C THR A 70 18.72 8.70 -19.11
N VAL A 71 18.68 7.37 -19.02
CA VAL A 71 17.59 6.60 -18.41
C VAL A 71 18.10 5.90 -17.15
N LYS A 72 17.37 6.05 -16.04
CA LYS A 72 17.67 5.32 -14.80
C LYS A 72 17.04 3.93 -14.84
N PRO A 73 17.77 2.87 -14.49
CA PRO A 73 17.19 1.54 -14.40
C PRO A 73 16.24 1.45 -13.19
N ASP A 74 15.21 0.60 -13.26
CA ASP A 74 14.29 0.39 -12.13
C ASP A 74 14.90 -0.54 -11.06
N LYS A 75 15.70 -1.52 -11.48
CA LYS A 75 16.50 -2.38 -10.61
C LYS A 75 17.95 -2.47 -11.10
N GLY A 76 18.84 -2.85 -10.19
CA GLY A 76 20.28 -2.91 -10.47
C GLY A 76 20.95 -1.56 -10.28
N ARG A 77 22.17 -1.42 -10.82
CA ARG A 77 22.93 -0.17 -10.74
C ARG A 77 23.85 0.02 -11.92
N MET A 78 24.07 1.28 -12.28
CA MET A 78 25.09 1.72 -13.21
C MET A 78 26.20 2.44 -12.44
N VAL A 79 27.46 2.13 -12.75
CA VAL A 79 28.64 2.78 -12.17
C VAL A 79 29.56 3.22 -13.30
N ARG A 80 29.89 4.51 -13.30
CA ARG A 80 30.81 5.15 -14.25
C ARG A 80 31.94 5.82 -13.50
N THR A 81 33.19 5.63 -13.94
CA THR A 81 34.38 6.22 -13.29
C THR A 81 35.13 7.23 -14.15
N ALA A 82 34.64 7.51 -15.35
CA ALA A 82 35.28 8.39 -16.33
C ALA A 82 34.26 9.29 -17.03
N SER A 83 34.74 10.33 -17.72
CA SER A 83 33.88 11.20 -18.52
C SER A 83 33.30 10.48 -19.71
N LEU A 84 32.08 10.89 -20.09
CA LEU A 84 31.30 10.20 -21.10
C LEU A 84 30.62 11.21 -22.01
N PHE A 85 30.74 10.98 -23.31
CA PHE A 85 29.98 11.65 -24.34
C PHE A 85 29.00 10.65 -24.98
N TYR A 86 27.72 11.00 -25.02
CA TYR A 86 26.66 10.17 -25.59
C TYR A 86 25.99 10.92 -26.74
N ALA A 87 25.85 10.24 -27.87
CA ALA A 87 25.13 10.74 -29.03
C ALA A 87 24.18 9.68 -29.58
N ASN A 88 22.96 10.10 -29.92
CA ASN A 88 21.90 9.23 -30.39
C ASN A 88 21.11 9.88 -31.52
N MET A 89 20.95 9.17 -32.64
CA MET A 89 20.16 9.66 -33.78
C MET A 89 18.68 9.92 -33.44
N ASN A 90 18.12 9.22 -32.45
CA ASN A 90 16.69 9.30 -32.10
C ASN A 90 16.29 10.67 -31.52
N GLN A 91 17.24 11.55 -31.17
CA GLN A 91 16.95 12.87 -30.64
C GLN A 91 16.66 13.91 -31.72
N LYS A 92 17.02 13.65 -32.98
CA LYS A 92 16.92 14.62 -34.09
C LYS A 92 15.55 15.29 -34.21
N THR A 93 14.47 14.52 -34.07
CA THR A 93 13.09 14.97 -34.34
C THR A 93 12.53 15.90 -33.26
N VAL A 94 13.14 15.94 -32.08
CA VAL A 94 12.72 16.83 -30.98
C VAL A 94 13.58 18.09 -30.88
N GLU A 95 14.68 18.16 -31.63
CA GLU A 95 15.63 19.27 -31.61
C GLU A 95 15.23 20.39 -32.59
N THR A 96 14.79 21.52 -32.05
CA THR A 96 14.32 22.68 -32.82
C THR A 96 15.38 23.79 -32.95
N MET A 97 16.51 23.65 -32.28
CA MET A 97 17.62 24.59 -32.30
C MET A 97 18.31 24.65 -33.67
N SER A 98 18.97 25.77 -33.98
CA SER A 98 19.86 25.85 -35.14
C SER A 98 21.08 24.95 -34.94
N VAL A 99 21.74 24.55 -36.04
CA VAL A 99 22.98 23.76 -35.95
C VAL A 99 24.04 24.47 -35.10
N ARG A 100 24.20 25.78 -35.27
CA ARG A 100 25.18 26.57 -34.50
C ARG A 100 24.85 26.57 -33.02
N ASP A 101 23.61 26.89 -32.66
CA ASP A 101 23.20 26.97 -31.25
C ASP A 101 23.29 25.60 -30.59
N TYR A 102 22.90 24.53 -31.29
CA TYR A 102 23.03 23.15 -30.80
C TYR A 102 24.50 22.80 -30.51
N VAL A 103 25.42 23.15 -31.41
CA VAL A 103 26.86 22.93 -31.18
C VAL A 103 27.35 23.76 -30.00
N GLU A 104 26.96 25.04 -29.90
CA GLU A 104 27.32 25.93 -28.78
C GLU A 104 26.85 25.40 -27.43
N ASP A 105 25.68 24.79 -27.35
CA ASP A 105 25.16 24.19 -26.13
C ASP A 105 25.87 22.87 -25.79
N VAL A 106 26.10 22.00 -26.77
CA VAL A 106 26.76 20.71 -26.54
C VAL A 106 28.20 20.88 -26.07
N ILE A 107 28.95 21.84 -26.63
CA ILE A 107 30.36 22.06 -26.23
C ILE A 107 30.49 22.56 -24.78
N GLN A 108 29.46 23.18 -24.20
CA GLN A 108 29.46 23.60 -22.79
C GLN A 108 29.50 22.41 -21.83
N LEU A 109 29.12 21.22 -22.31
CA LEU A 109 29.16 19.97 -21.54
C LEU A 109 30.54 19.32 -21.53
N TYR A 110 31.52 19.86 -22.27
CA TYR A 110 32.88 19.32 -22.30
C TYR A 110 33.63 19.64 -21.00
N GLU A 111 34.58 18.79 -20.63
CA GLU A 111 35.38 18.96 -19.40
C GLU A 111 36.39 20.11 -19.47
N TYR A 112 36.46 20.83 -20.58
CA TYR A 112 37.43 21.89 -20.85
C TYR A 112 36.76 23.11 -21.47
N GLU A 113 37.33 24.29 -21.27
CA GLU A 113 36.81 25.51 -21.88
C GLU A 113 37.03 25.52 -23.38
N VAL A 114 35.95 25.80 -24.11
CA VAL A 114 35.91 25.79 -25.56
C VAL A 114 35.68 27.20 -26.08
N SER A 115 36.61 27.70 -26.91
CA SER A 115 36.44 29.00 -27.58
C SER A 115 35.37 28.94 -28.67
N SER A 116 34.73 30.08 -28.97
CA SER A 116 33.76 30.20 -30.09
C SER A 116 34.31 29.72 -31.44
N HIS A 117 35.61 29.90 -31.72
CA HIS A 117 36.25 29.37 -32.93
C HIS A 117 36.14 27.86 -33.08
N LYS A 118 35.98 27.11 -31.99
CA LYS A 118 35.83 25.66 -32.01
C LYS A 118 34.47 25.24 -32.58
N VAL A 119 33.41 26.02 -32.32
CA VAL A 119 32.07 25.80 -32.88
C VAL A 119 32.15 25.74 -34.40
N GLU A 120 32.77 26.76 -35.00
CA GLU A 120 32.96 26.85 -36.44
C GLU A 120 33.82 25.70 -36.98
N GLN A 121 34.87 25.31 -36.25
CA GLN A 121 35.70 24.14 -36.62
C GLN A 121 34.90 22.83 -36.61
N ILE A 122 34.02 22.62 -35.64
CA ILE A 122 33.18 21.42 -35.54
C ILE A 122 32.18 21.37 -36.71
N ILE A 123 31.46 22.48 -36.95
CA ILE A 123 30.49 22.58 -38.04
C ILE A 123 31.19 22.38 -39.41
N LYS A 124 32.38 22.97 -39.57
CA LYS A 124 33.20 22.79 -40.77
C LYS A 124 33.67 21.36 -40.94
N TYR A 125 34.13 20.70 -39.87
CA TYR A 125 34.53 19.30 -39.92
C TYR A 125 33.36 18.37 -40.25
N ALA A 126 32.15 18.72 -39.81
CA ALA A 126 30.90 18.04 -40.14
C ALA A 126 30.40 18.32 -41.58
N HIS A 127 31.08 19.19 -42.35
CA HIS A 127 30.64 19.65 -43.67
C HIS A 127 29.27 20.37 -43.68
N LEU A 128 28.92 21.08 -42.59
CA LEU A 128 27.61 21.73 -42.41
C LEU A 128 27.66 23.27 -42.34
N MET A 129 28.68 23.90 -42.93
CA MET A 129 28.81 25.37 -42.86
C MET A 129 27.63 26.09 -43.52
N ASP A 130 27.10 25.55 -44.61
CA ASP A 130 25.95 26.13 -45.32
C ASP A 130 24.64 25.96 -44.55
N GLN A 131 24.55 24.90 -43.73
CA GLN A 131 23.39 24.56 -42.89
C GLN A 131 23.54 25.09 -41.45
N ALA A 132 24.53 25.93 -41.15
CA ALA A 132 24.82 26.36 -39.79
C ALA A 132 23.63 27.07 -39.09
N ASN A 133 22.75 27.70 -39.88
CA ASN A 133 21.56 28.40 -39.40
C ASN A 133 20.27 27.59 -39.59
N ASP A 134 20.34 26.40 -40.20
CA ASP A 134 19.20 25.52 -40.35
C ASP A 134 18.89 24.83 -39.01
N THR A 135 17.64 24.45 -38.80
CA THR A 135 17.25 23.70 -37.58
C THR A 135 17.68 22.24 -37.67
N ILE A 136 18.08 21.63 -36.54
CA ILE A 136 18.56 20.23 -36.47
C ILE A 136 17.57 19.24 -37.08
N GLN A 137 16.27 19.39 -36.78
CA GLN A 137 15.19 18.57 -37.35
C GLN A 137 15.15 18.59 -38.90
N ASN A 138 15.64 19.65 -39.55
CA ASN A 138 15.64 19.81 -41.01
C ASN A 138 16.88 19.24 -41.70
N LEU A 139 17.92 18.86 -40.96
CA LEU A 139 19.09 18.22 -41.54
C LEU A 139 18.73 16.87 -42.17
N LEU A 140 19.50 16.41 -43.14
CA LEU A 140 19.45 15.00 -43.56
C LEU A 140 20.00 14.10 -42.44
N ASP A 141 19.56 12.84 -42.38
CA ASP A 141 20.05 11.90 -41.35
C ASP A 141 21.57 11.71 -41.41
N GLU A 142 22.13 11.67 -42.63
CA GLU A 142 23.58 11.64 -42.84
C GLU A 142 24.27 12.88 -42.25
N GLN A 143 23.74 14.07 -42.52
CA GLN A 143 24.28 15.34 -42.01
C GLN A 143 24.27 15.39 -40.48
N TYR A 144 23.15 14.96 -39.88
CA TYR A 144 23.05 14.92 -38.42
C TYR A 144 24.01 13.89 -37.81
N ALA A 145 24.16 12.71 -38.42
CA ALA A 145 25.14 11.72 -37.99
C ALA A 145 26.59 12.22 -38.07
N GLN A 146 26.93 12.95 -39.14
CA GLN A 146 28.23 13.61 -39.29
C GLN A 146 28.47 14.65 -38.19
N LEU A 147 27.46 15.45 -37.86
CA LEU A 147 27.52 16.44 -36.77
C LEU A 147 27.76 15.77 -35.41
N LEU A 148 26.97 14.75 -35.08
CA LEU A 148 27.09 14.00 -33.82
C LEU A 148 28.47 13.34 -33.68
N PHE A 149 28.98 12.74 -34.76
CA PHE A 149 30.34 12.18 -34.78
C PHE A 149 31.42 13.26 -34.58
N SER A 150 31.24 14.43 -35.22
CA SER A 150 32.17 15.56 -35.09
C SER A 150 32.23 16.12 -33.67
N LEU A 151 31.07 16.21 -33.01
CA LEU A 151 30.94 16.57 -31.60
C LEU A 151 31.59 15.52 -30.69
N ALA A 152 31.34 14.23 -30.95
CA ALA A 152 31.97 13.14 -30.19
C ALA A 152 33.49 13.23 -30.24
N ARG A 153 34.05 13.47 -31.44
CA ARG A 153 35.49 13.70 -31.64
C ARG A 153 36.01 14.91 -30.87
N ALA A 154 35.27 16.01 -30.87
CA ALA A 154 35.68 17.22 -30.17
C ALA A 154 35.60 17.10 -28.63
N SER A 155 34.73 16.24 -28.10
CA SER A 155 34.49 16.11 -26.66
C SER A 155 35.72 15.70 -25.84
N LYS A 156 36.65 14.93 -26.43
CA LYS A 156 37.77 14.28 -25.73
C LYS A 156 37.34 13.47 -24.50
N ALA A 157 36.08 13.01 -24.46
CA ALA A 157 35.58 12.19 -23.37
C ALA A 157 36.32 10.86 -23.31
N LYS A 158 36.54 10.34 -22.11
CA LYS A 158 37.21 9.04 -21.92
C LYS A 158 36.37 7.85 -22.40
N ILE A 159 35.05 8.02 -22.43
CA ILE A 159 34.08 7.06 -22.93
C ILE A 159 33.23 7.76 -23.99
N ILE A 160 33.16 7.20 -25.20
CA ILE A 160 32.20 7.63 -26.21
C ILE A 160 31.15 6.54 -26.40
N ILE A 161 29.87 6.92 -26.40
CA ILE A 161 28.76 6.04 -26.74
C ILE A 161 28.02 6.62 -27.94
N LEU A 162 28.03 5.91 -29.06
CA LEU A 162 27.32 6.25 -30.28
C LEU A 162 26.15 5.28 -30.52
N SER A 163 24.93 5.80 -30.57
CA SER A 163 23.73 5.00 -30.82
C SER A 163 23.08 5.36 -32.15
N HIS A 164 22.96 4.36 -33.03
CA HIS A 164 22.38 4.43 -34.36
C HIS A 164 23.07 5.43 -35.30
N ILE A 165 24.34 5.75 -35.07
CA ILE A 165 25.04 6.78 -35.86
C ILE A 165 25.75 6.19 -37.08
N LEU A 166 26.42 5.04 -36.94
CA LEU A 166 27.31 4.53 -37.99
C LEU A 166 26.54 4.18 -39.26
N SER A 167 25.32 3.63 -39.13
CA SER A 167 24.49 3.29 -40.28
C SER A 167 24.26 4.46 -41.23
N TYR A 168 24.21 5.70 -40.73
CA TYR A 168 23.98 6.91 -41.52
C TYR A 168 25.26 7.62 -41.98
N LEU A 169 26.44 7.19 -41.52
CA LEU A 169 27.70 7.75 -42.00
C LEU A 169 28.02 7.27 -43.41
N ASN A 170 28.47 8.20 -44.25
CA ASN A 170 29.06 7.92 -45.56
C ASN A 170 30.45 7.29 -45.45
N GLU A 171 31.03 6.88 -46.58
CA GLU A 171 32.31 6.18 -46.63
C GLU A 171 33.47 6.98 -46.02
N ASP A 172 33.54 8.28 -46.28
CA ASP A 172 34.58 9.17 -45.73
C ASP A 172 34.50 9.23 -44.20
N PHE A 173 33.29 9.45 -43.65
CA PHE A 173 33.09 9.48 -42.20
C PHE A 173 33.21 8.10 -41.54
N MET A 174 32.86 7.02 -42.23
CA MET A 174 33.10 5.66 -41.74
C MET A 174 34.59 5.34 -41.63
N ALA A 175 35.41 5.79 -42.59
CA ALA A 175 36.86 5.67 -42.51
C ALA A 175 37.42 6.47 -41.31
N LYS A 176 36.94 7.72 -41.12
CA LYS A 176 37.29 8.55 -39.95
C LYS A 176 36.85 7.91 -38.63
N ALA A 177 35.67 7.31 -38.57
CA ALA A 177 35.17 6.63 -37.37
C ALA A 177 36.00 5.39 -37.02
N SER A 178 36.37 4.59 -38.04
CA SER A 178 37.24 3.43 -37.86
C SER A 178 38.64 3.79 -37.37
N LEU A 179 39.20 4.90 -37.87
CA LEU A 179 40.46 5.44 -37.37
C LEU A 179 40.34 5.91 -35.92
N MET A 180 39.31 6.71 -35.63
CA MET A 180 39.09 7.24 -34.29
C MET A 180 38.85 6.14 -33.24
N ALA A 181 38.09 5.11 -33.57
CA ALA A 181 37.87 3.98 -32.66
C ALA A 181 39.19 3.27 -32.32
N ARG A 182 40.09 3.12 -33.30
CA ARG A 182 41.43 2.55 -33.09
C ARG A 182 42.31 3.44 -32.21
N GLU A 183 42.34 4.74 -32.49
CA GLU A 183 43.05 5.73 -31.66
C GLU A 183 42.57 5.66 -30.20
N TYR A 184 41.25 5.57 -29.97
CA TYR A 184 40.67 5.42 -28.64
C TYR A 184 41.16 4.16 -27.92
N ILE A 185 41.20 3.01 -28.60
CA ILE A 185 41.72 1.76 -28.03
C ILE A 185 43.20 1.91 -27.67
N GLU A 186 44.01 2.46 -28.58
CA GLU A 186 45.46 2.64 -28.42
C GLU A 186 45.82 3.58 -27.26
N GLU A 187 45.03 4.63 -27.05
CA GLU A 187 45.16 5.57 -25.94
C GLU A 187 44.59 5.02 -24.60
N GLY A 188 44.02 3.81 -24.60
CA GLY A 188 43.37 3.25 -23.42
C GLY A 188 42.11 4.02 -23.03
N LEU A 189 41.37 4.53 -24.02
CA LEU A 189 40.03 5.08 -23.89
C LEU A 189 38.99 4.02 -24.31
N THR A 190 37.71 4.33 -24.14
CA THR A 190 36.63 3.38 -24.40
C THR A 190 35.65 3.90 -25.44
N TRP A 191 35.27 3.03 -26.36
CA TRP A 191 34.35 3.31 -27.44
C TRP A 191 33.19 2.33 -27.40
N VAL A 192 31.95 2.81 -27.41
CA VAL A 192 30.75 1.97 -27.43
C VAL A 192 29.91 2.34 -28.63
N THR A 193 29.56 1.36 -29.45
CA THR A 193 28.69 1.56 -30.61
C THR A 193 27.48 0.67 -30.51
N ILE A 194 26.30 1.22 -30.79
CA ILE A 194 25.04 0.49 -30.83
C ILE A 194 24.41 0.76 -32.19
N ASP A 195 24.30 -0.25 -33.04
CA ASP A 195 23.77 -0.06 -34.40
C ASP A 195 23.13 -1.36 -34.92
N ASN A 196 22.53 -1.31 -36.10
CA ASN A 196 21.97 -2.48 -36.78
C ASN A 196 22.93 -3.05 -37.85
N ASP A 197 23.85 -2.23 -38.38
CA ASP A 197 24.82 -2.66 -39.39
C ASP A 197 26.02 -3.37 -38.74
N ILE A 198 26.00 -4.70 -38.83
CA ILE A 198 27.04 -5.57 -38.25
C ILE A 198 28.42 -5.32 -38.87
N ALA A 199 28.49 -5.02 -40.17
CA ALA A 199 29.76 -4.79 -40.84
C ALA A 199 30.41 -3.50 -40.34
N LYS A 200 29.61 -2.43 -40.16
CA LYS A 200 30.09 -1.17 -39.59
C LYS A 200 30.49 -1.31 -38.12
N ILE A 201 29.73 -2.05 -37.32
CA ILE A 201 30.08 -2.32 -35.92
C ILE A 201 31.38 -3.11 -35.83
N GLN A 202 31.55 -4.13 -36.66
CA GLN A 202 32.77 -4.94 -36.72
C GLN A 202 34.00 -4.10 -37.08
N ALA A 203 33.85 -3.07 -37.91
CA ALA A 203 34.95 -2.20 -38.32
C ALA A 203 35.49 -1.32 -37.17
N VAL A 204 34.66 -1.03 -36.15
CA VAL A 204 35.00 -0.11 -35.05
C VAL A 204 35.12 -0.80 -33.68
N SER A 205 34.82 -2.09 -33.57
CA SER A 205 34.72 -2.80 -32.28
C SER A 205 35.74 -3.94 -32.19
N ASN A 206 36.23 -4.21 -30.97
CA ASN A 206 37.10 -5.36 -30.65
C ASN A 206 36.43 -6.37 -29.70
N TYR A 207 35.28 -6.01 -29.11
CA TYR A 207 34.45 -6.86 -28.29
C TYR A 207 32.97 -6.61 -28.62
N ILE A 208 32.11 -7.61 -28.47
CA ILE A 208 30.69 -7.51 -28.81
C ILE A 208 29.83 -7.99 -27.65
N ALA A 209 28.76 -7.27 -27.37
CA ALA A 209 27.63 -7.72 -26.55
C ALA A 209 26.39 -7.89 -27.44
N TRP A 210 25.87 -9.10 -27.51
CA TRP A 210 24.63 -9.41 -28.21
C TRP A 210 23.46 -9.36 -27.23
N ILE A 211 22.58 -8.39 -27.43
CA ILE A 211 21.32 -8.25 -26.72
C ILE A 211 20.22 -8.89 -27.55
N SER A 212 19.45 -9.79 -26.94
CA SER A 212 18.32 -10.46 -27.58
C SER A 212 17.15 -10.48 -26.60
N HIS A 213 15.96 -10.10 -27.07
CA HIS A 213 14.75 -10.02 -26.25
C HIS A 213 14.93 -9.24 -24.92
N GLY A 214 15.76 -8.18 -24.89
CA GLY A 214 16.00 -7.42 -23.66
C GLY A 214 16.92 -8.13 -22.64
N GLN A 215 17.66 -9.14 -23.07
CA GLN A 215 18.60 -9.90 -22.25
C GLN A 215 19.97 -9.94 -22.92
N LEU A 216 21.04 -10.05 -22.13
CA LEU A 216 22.38 -10.33 -22.66
C LEU A 216 22.46 -11.80 -23.07
N ARG A 217 22.54 -12.06 -24.37
CA ARG A 217 22.57 -13.42 -24.92
C ARG A 217 23.98 -14.00 -24.93
N GLN A 218 24.91 -13.20 -25.42
CA GLN A 218 26.32 -13.58 -25.50
C GLN A 218 27.17 -12.31 -25.52
N GLU A 219 28.33 -12.36 -24.88
CA GLU A 219 29.37 -11.36 -25.04
C GLU A 219 30.71 -12.04 -25.31
N GLY A 220 31.61 -11.37 -26.01
CA GLY A 220 32.88 -11.99 -26.38
C GLY A 220 33.63 -11.29 -27.52
N PRO A 221 34.74 -11.90 -27.97
CA PRO A 221 35.50 -11.43 -29.13
C PRO A 221 34.62 -11.38 -30.39
N VAL A 222 34.85 -10.35 -31.21
CA VAL A 222 34.03 -10.03 -32.40
C VAL A 222 33.73 -11.24 -33.27
N LYS A 223 34.76 -12.02 -33.65
CA LYS A 223 34.61 -13.18 -34.55
C LYS A 223 33.67 -14.25 -33.98
N GLN A 224 33.70 -14.46 -32.67
CA GLN A 224 32.91 -15.50 -32.01
C GLN A 224 31.43 -15.09 -31.93
N VAL A 225 31.16 -13.87 -31.48
CA VAL A 225 29.79 -13.40 -31.28
C VAL A 225 29.09 -13.14 -32.60
N ILE A 226 29.79 -12.55 -33.59
CA ILE A 226 29.22 -12.33 -34.93
C ILE A 226 28.86 -13.66 -35.60
N ALA A 227 29.71 -14.67 -35.52
CA ALA A 227 29.39 -15.98 -36.10
C ALA A 227 28.11 -16.59 -35.48
N ALA A 228 27.97 -16.52 -34.16
CA ALA A 228 26.77 -16.99 -33.46
C ALA A 228 25.52 -16.17 -33.85
N TYR A 229 25.63 -14.84 -33.86
CA TYR A 229 24.56 -13.94 -34.26
C TYR A 229 24.11 -14.16 -35.71
N THR A 230 25.04 -14.27 -36.66
CA THR A 230 24.71 -14.50 -38.08
C THR A 230 24.03 -15.85 -38.30
N SER A 231 24.47 -16.90 -37.59
CA SER A 231 23.78 -18.20 -37.65
C SER A 231 22.35 -18.09 -37.14
N HIS A 232 22.17 -17.40 -36.01
CA HIS A 232 20.87 -17.19 -35.40
C HIS A 232 19.93 -16.35 -36.26
N GLU A 233 20.41 -15.25 -36.84
CA GLU A 233 19.63 -14.43 -37.78
C GLU A 233 19.26 -15.19 -39.05
N LYS A 234 20.14 -16.06 -39.55
CA LYS A 234 19.83 -16.95 -40.67
C LYS A 234 18.70 -17.91 -40.32
N ASP A 235 18.72 -18.49 -39.12
CA ASP A 235 17.64 -19.35 -38.64
C ASP A 235 16.34 -18.56 -38.50
N ARG A 236 16.37 -17.37 -37.89
CA ARG A 236 15.22 -16.47 -37.73
C ARG A 236 14.58 -16.08 -39.07
N THR A 237 15.40 -15.66 -40.04
CA THR A 237 14.95 -15.20 -41.37
C THR A 237 14.51 -16.33 -42.28
N SER A 238 14.90 -17.59 -42.00
CA SER A 238 14.44 -18.76 -42.74
C SER A 238 12.96 -19.09 -42.47
N ILE A 239 12.40 -18.60 -41.37
CA ILE A 239 11.03 -18.88 -40.93
C ILE A 239 10.05 -18.03 -41.75
N LYS A 240 9.11 -18.69 -42.44
CA LYS A 240 8.13 -18.02 -43.32
C LYS A 240 6.74 -17.86 -42.69
N SER A 241 6.39 -18.69 -41.72
CA SER A 241 5.09 -18.63 -41.04
C SER A 241 5.15 -17.66 -39.87
N GLU A 242 4.17 -16.76 -39.77
CA GLU A 242 4.04 -15.83 -38.65
C GLU A 242 3.95 -16.57 -37.31
N GLU A 243 3.24 -17.70 -37.26
CA GLU A 243 3.10 -18.52 -36.06
C GLU A 243 4.46 -19.09 -35.62
N ALA A 244 5.22 -19.66 -36.58
CA ALA A 244 6.55 -20.19 -36.28
C ALA A 244 7.53 -19.09 -35.85
N LEU A 245 7.42 -17.87 -36.40
CA LEU A 245 8.24 -16.73 -36.00
C LEU A 245 7.86 -16.23 -34.59
N ALA A 246 6.57 -16.30 -34.23
CA ALA A 246 6.10 -15.98 -32.89
C ALA A 246 6.68 -16.93 -31.84
N TYR A 247 6.83 -18.23 -32.16
CA TYR A 247 7.45 -19.24 -31.29
C TYR A 247 8.99 -19.31 -31.39
N PHE A 248 9.61 -18.61 -32.33
CA PHE A 248 11.07 -18.53 -32.38
C PHE A 248 11.63 -17.94 -31.09
N ASP A 249 12.63 -18.59 -30.50
CA ASP A 249 13.23 -18.21 -29.20
C ASP A 249 12.22 -18.06 -28.06
N GLU A 250 11.18 -18.90 -28.03
CA GLU A 250 10.18 -18.87 -26.97
C GLU A 250 10.81 -18.99 -25.56
N ASP A 251 11.86 -19.79 -25.39
CA ASP A 251 12.55 -19.92 -24.11
C ASP A 251 13.18 -18.60 -23.64
N TRP A 252 13.78 -17.82 -24.54
CA TRP A 252 14.35 -16.50 -24.23
C TRP A 252 13.25 -15.50 -23.89
N LYS A 253 12.16 -15.49 -24.66
CA LYS A 253 10.97 -14.67 -24.38
C LYS A 253 10.37 -15.00 -23.01
N ARG A 254 10.22 -16.28 -22.69
CA ARG A 254 9.72 -16.76 -21.38
C ARG A 254 10.69 -16.42 -20.25
N ASN A 255 12.01 -16.50 -20.47
CA ASN A 255 13.01 -16.15 -19.47
C ASN A 255 13.02 -14.65 -19.15
N ARG A 256 12.75 -13.77 -20.12
CA ARG A 256 12.57 -12.33 -19.88
C ARG A 256 11.47 -12.06 -18.86
N SER A 257 10.39 -12.81 -18.96
CA SER A 257 9.19 -12.75 -18.12
C SER A 257 9.37 -13.34 -16.71
N ARG A 258 10.40 -14.18 -16.49
CA ARG A 258 10.66 -14.78 -15.17
C ARG A 258 11.34 -13.76 -14.26
N MET A 259 10.61 -13.24 -13.26
CA MET A 259 11.20 -12.41 -12.21
C MET A 259 12.22 -13.21 -11.39
N PRO A 260 13.51 -12.82 -11.34
CA PRO A 260 14.56 -13.56 -10.64
C PRO A 260 14.30 -13.74 -9.13
N GLU A 261 13.66 -12.75 -8.49
CA GLU A 261 13.35 -12.75 -7.05
C GLU A 261 12.29 -13.78 -6.67
N LEU A 262 11.37 -14.10 -7.60
CA LEU A 262 10.44 -15.20 -7.42
C LEU A 262 11.20 -16.52 -7.59
N THR A 263 12.09 -16.66 -8.58
CA THR A 263 12.84 -17.90 -8.80
C THR A 263 13.71 -18.32 -7.62
N TYR A 264 14.32 -17.40 -6.86
CA TYR A 264 15.15 -17.77 -5.70
C TYR A 264 14.30 -18.25 -4.51
N ASN A 265 13.15 -17.61 -4.26
CA ASN A 265 12.21 -18.04 -3.22
C ASN A 265 11.39 -19.28 -3.63
N PHE A 266 11.24 -19.53 -4.93
CA PHE A 266 10.52 -20.70 -5.46
C PHE A 266 11.42 -21.84 -5.95
N LYS A 267 12.77 -21.75 -5.91
CA LYS A 267 13.65 -22.90 -6.27
C LYS A 267 13.48 -24.11 -5.34
N ARG A 268 12.92 -23.92 -4.13
CA ARG A 268 12.45 -25.00 -3.24
C ARG A 268 11.01 -25.44 -3.50
N ILE A 269 10.24 -24.68 -4.29
CA ILE A 269 8.81 -24.84 -4.53
C ILE A 269 8.54 -25.37 -5.96
N GLU A 270 9.49 -25.25 -6.90
CA GLU A 270 9.41 -25.84 -8.25
C GLU A 270 9.27 -27.37 -8.27
N ARG A 271 9.48 -28.05 -7.13
CA ARG A 271 9.21 -29.49 -6.98
C ARG A 271 7.74 -29.83 -6.70
N TYR A 272 6.88 -28.81 -6.48
CA TYR A 272 5.46 -28.96 -6.21
C TYR A 272 4.64 -28.10 -7.18
N HIS A 273 4.64 -28.49 -8.46
CA HIS A 273 3.54 -28.12 -9.35
C HIS A 273 2.25 -28.74 -8.78
N HIS A 274 1.22 -27.90 -8.60
CA HIS A 274 -0.04 -28.17 -7.89
C HIS A 274 0.08 -28.15 -6.37
N SER A 275 0.44 -26.98 -5.81
CA SER A 275 0.00 -26.71 -4.45
C SER A 275 -1.51 -26.46 -4.51
N GLU A 276 -2.30 -27.50 -4.26
CA GLU A 276 -3.71 -27.34 -3.93
C GLU A 276 -3.83 -26.22 -2.89
N PRO A 277 -4.77 -25.27 -3.04
CA PRO A 277 -4.94 -24.22 -2.05
C PRO A 277 -5.04 -24.88 -0.67
N PRO A 278 -4.30 -24.39 0.35
CA PRO A 278 -4.27 -25.03 1.65
C PRO A 278 -5.71 -25.26 2.12
N ALA A 279 -6.00 -26.43 2.70
CA ALA A 279 -7.37 -26.91 2.93
C ALA A 279 -8.28 -25.89 3.63
N PHE A 280 -7.71 -24.99 4.44
CA PHE A 280 -8.41 -23.85 5.00
C PHE A 280 -8.97 -22.87 3.95
N LEU A 281 -8.14 -22.43 2.98
CA LEU A 281 -8.61 -21.57 1.88
C LEU A 281 -9.63 -22.30 1.01
N ALA A 282 -9.41 -23.56 0.64
CA ALA A 282 -10.39 -24.32 -0.13
C ALA A 282 -11.77 -24.34 0.58
N ARG A 283 -11.78 -24.58 1.91
CA ARG A 283 -12.99 -24.52 2.73
C ARG A 283 -13.63 -23.13 2.71
N VAL A 284 -12.85 -22.07 2.93
CA VAL A 284 -13.36 -20.69 2.93
C VAL A 284 -14.02 -20.35 1.59
N TRP A 285 -13.40 -20.71 0.47
CA TRP A 285 -13.94 -20.44 -0.86
C TRP A 285 -15.17 -21.30 -1.17
N THR A 286 -15.20 -22.56 -0.73
CA THR A 286 -16.42 -23.39 -0.86
C THR A 286 -17.58 -22.84 -0.03
N TRP A 287 -17.34 -22.37 1.20
CA TRP A 287 -18.37 -21.74 2.03
C TRP A 287 -18.86 -20.43 1.42
N LEU A 288 -17.96 -19.61 0.86
CA LEU A 288 -18.32 -18.40 0.12
C LEU A 288 -19.20 -18.71 -1.09
N ALA A 289 -18.84 -19.72 -1.89
CA ALA A 289 -19.64 -20.13 -3.04
C ALA A 289 -21.04 -20.62 -2.63
N ILE A 290 -21.13 -21.46 -1.58
CA ILE A 290 -22.41 -21.93 -1.05
C ILE A 290 -23.26 -20.75 -0.54
N PHE A 291 -22.64 -19.79 0.14
CA PHE A 291 -23.33 -18.60 0.64
C PHE A 291 -23.92 -17.75 -0.49
N PHE A 292 -23.15 -17.48 -1.55
CA PHE A 292 -23.65 -16.73 -2.70
C PHE A 292 -24.74 -17.50 -3.47
N ILE A 293 -24.61 -18.81 -3.63
CA ILE A 293 -25.66 -19.65 -4.22
C ILE A 293 -26.95 -19.59 -3.39
N GLY A 294 -26.83 -19.61 -2.06
CA GLY A 294 -27.95 -19.46 -1.13
C GLY A 294 -28.63 -18.10 -1.25
N ILE A 295 -27.87 -17.01 -1.39
CA ILE A 295 -28.42 -15.66 -1.65
C ILE A 295 -29.17 -15.63 -2.97
N ILE A 296 -28.60 -16.21 -4.04
CA ILE A 296 -29.24 -16.25 -5.36
C ILE A 296 -30.55 -17.04 -5.28
N LEU A 297 -30.55 -18.23 -4.68
CA LEU A 297 -31.76 -19.04 -4.46
C LEU A 297 -32.78 -18.28 -3.60
N GLY A 298 -32.37 -17.68 -2.50
CA GLY A 298 -33.25 -16.88 -1.63
C GLY A 298 -33.86 -15.70 -2.37
N SER A 299 -33.08 -14.99 -3.18
CA SER A 299 -33.58 -13.92 -4.04
C SER A 299 -34.61 -14.46 -5.05
N LEU A 300 -34.36 -15.63 -5.64
CA LEU A 300 -35.28 -16.28 -6.57
C LEU A 300 -36.62 -16.63 -5.89
N PHE A 301 -36.60 -17.13 -4.66
CA PHE A 301 -37.82 -17.43 -3.88
C PHE A 301 -38.63 -16.16 -3.56
N VAL A 302 -37.95 -15.06 -3.24
CA VAL A 302 -38.60 -13.76 -2.98
C VAL A 302 -39.22 -13.20 -4.27
N PHE A 303 -38.52 -13.25 -5.39
CA PHE A 303 -39.03 -12.74 -6.67
C PHE A 303 -40.11 -13.61 -7.31
N THR A 304 -40.15 -14.91 -7.01
CA THR A 304 -41.19 -15.81 -7.55
C THR A 304 -42.44 -15.89 -6.67
N ASN A 305 -42.47 -15.17 -5.52
CA ASN A 305 -43.53 -15.26 -4.51
C ASN A 305 -43.88 -16.71 -4.11
N PHE A 306 -42.91 -17.60 -4.21
CA PHE A 306 -43.11 -19.02 -3.98
C PHE A 306 -43.24 -19.25 -2.46
N GLY A 307 -44.46 -19.47 -1.98
CA GLY A 307 -44.75 -19.73 -0.56
C GLY A 307 -45.49 -18.62 0.21
N GLN A 308 -45.95 -17.54 -0.45
CA GLN A 308 -46.84 -16.57 0.21
C GLN A 308 -48.30 -17.06 0.19
N LEU A 309 -48.87 -17.33 1.36
CA LEU A 309 -50.30 -17.52 1.55
C LEU A 309 -50.98 -16.15 1.67
N GLU A 310 -51.95 -15.85 0.82
CA GLU A 310 -52.71 -14.59 0.87
C GLU A 310 -53.55 -14.53 2.14
N THR A 311 -53.14 -13.69 3.10
CA THR A 311 -53.99 -13.31 4.23
C THR A 311 -54.62 -11.94 3.98
N GLN A 312 -55.95 -11.88 4.03
CA GLN A 312 -56.74 -10.67 3.79
C GLN A 312 -56.36 -9.53 4.74
N LYS A 313 -56.07 -8.35 4.18
CA LYS A 313 -55.76 -7.11 4.90
C LYS A 313 -57.06 -6.42 5.35
N VAL A 314 -57.17 -6.15 6.65
CA VAL A 314 -58.10 -5.14 7.19
C VAL A 314 -57.35 -3.79 7.26
N THR A 315 -57.97 -2.80 6.64
CA THR A 315 -57.58 -1.40 6.54
C THR A 315 -57.54 -0.70 7.90
N THR A 316 -56.46 0.00 8.18
CA THR A 316 -56.46 1.28 8.93
C THR A 316 -55.24 2.08 8.46
N GLU A 317 -55.52 3.05 7.59
CA GLU A 317 -54.59 4.09 7.17
C GLU A 317 -54.41 5.16 8.26
N ASP A 318 -53.32 5.91 8.09
CA ASP A 318 -52.99 7.20 8.70
C ASP A 318 -52.51 7.20 10.14
N THR A 319 -51.20 6.96 10.32
CA THR A 319 -50.27 7.83 11.11
C THR A 319 -48.85 7.25 11.22
N ILE A 320 -48.15 6.92 10.13
CA ILE A 320 -46.70 6.63 10.23
C ILE A 320 -45.93 7.22 9.04
N ALA A 321 -45.94 8.55 8.94
CA ALA A 321 -44.85 9.27 8.31
C ALA A 321 -43.77 9.57 9.37
N LYS A 322 -42.92 8.58 9.66
CA LYS A 322 -41.54 8.67 10.22
C LYS A 322 -41.12 7.32 10.79
N ASN A 323 -40.03 6.77 10.25
CA ASN A 323 -39.00 5.88 10.85
C ASN A 323 -38.35 5.18 9.64
N ASN A 324 -37.22 5.60 9.08
CA ASN A 324 -35.88 5.62 9.68
C ASN A 324 -35.66 4.44 10.65
N GLU A 325 -35.59 3.23 10.10
CA GLU A 325 -35.12 2.07 10.85
C GLU A 325 -33.60 2.16 10.99
N ASP A 326 -33.17 2.71 12.12
CA ASP A 326 -31.88 2.38 12.71
C ASP A 326 -32.13 1.20 13.67
N PRO A 327 -32.00 -0.05 13.21
CA PRO A 327 -32.40 -1.22 13.97
C PRO A 327 -31.57 -1.31 15.26
N TYR A 328 -32.24 -1.64 16.37
CA TYR A 328 -31.54 -1.92 17.63
C TYR A 328 -30.73 -3.21 17.47
N ILE A 329 -29.46 -3.14 17.82
CA ILE A 329 -28.57 -4.28 17.93
C ILE A 329 -28.78 -4.88 19.32
N GLU A 330 -29.07 -6.18 19.37
CA GLU A 330 -29.20 -6.93 20.62
C GLU A 330 -27.91 -6.83 21.46
N LYS A 331 -28.05 -6.44 22.72
CA LYS A 331 -26.92 -6.21 23.63
C LYS A 331 -27.37 -6.45 25.06
N LEU A 332 -26.57 -7.14 25.87
CA LEU A 332 -26.86 -7.31 27.30
C LEU A 332 -25.79 -6.58 28.12
N ALA A 333 -26.18 -5.50 28.79
CA ALA A 333 -25.30 -4.67 29.60
C ALA A 333 -26.10 -3.92 30.68
N TYR A 334 -25.40 -3.16 31.53
CA TYR A 334 -26.05 -2.30 32.52
C TYR A 334 -25.75 -0.83 32.23
N GLY A 335 -26.72 0.03 32.50
CA GLY A 335 -26.57 1.48 32.43
C GLY A 335 -26.85 2.10 33.79
N ILE A 336 -25.97 2.97 34.26
CA ILE A 336 -26.21 3.79 35.45
C ILE A 336 -26.69 5.16 35.02
N VAL A 337 -27.80 5.64 35.58
CA VAL A 337 -28.32 6.97 35.31
C VAL A 337 -27.38 8.04 35.86
N ASP A 338 -26.82 8.88 34.96
CA ASP A 338 -25.96 10.01 35.36
C ASP A 338 -26.77 11.31 35.58
N ALA A 339 -27.80 11.52 34.77
CA ALA A 339 -28.69 12.68 34.91
C ALA A 339 -29.47 12.66 36.24
N LYS A 340 -30.04 13.80 36.63
CA LYS A 340 -30.82 13.93 37.87
C LYS A 340 -32.01 12.95 37.90
N ASP A 341 -32.78 12.94 36.81
CA ASP A 341 -33.90 12.05 36.56
C ASP A 341 -33.96 11.76 35.05
N VAL A 342 -34.29 10.52 34.67
CA VAL A 342 -34.39 10.08 33.27
C VAL A 342 -35.74 9.46 33.00
N LYS A 343 -36.44 9.95 31.98
CA LYS A 343 -37.70 9.38 31.53
C LYS A 343 -37.43 8.22 30.56
N LEU A 344 -38.02 7.07 30.87
CA LEU A 344 -38.08 5.88 30.03
C LEU A 344 -39.40 5.90 29.26
N ASN A 345 -39.34 5.98 27.95
CA ASN A 345 -40.52 6.03 27.10
C ASN A 345 -41.00 4.60 26.79
N GLY A 346 -42.23 4.29 27.19
CA GLY A 346 -42.85 2.99 26.92
C GLY A 346 -43.34 2.85 25.48
N ALA A 347 -43.57 1.62 25.04
CA ALA A 347 -44.27 1.39 23.77
C ALA A 347 -45.75 1.82 23.87
N SER A 348 -46.42 2.03 22.73
CA SER A 348 -47.81 2.52 22.67
C SER A 348 -48.74 1.77 23.64
N GLY A 349 -49.30 2.48 24.63
CA GLY A 349 -50.16 1.93 25.69
C GLY A 349 -49.48 1.67 27.05
N GLN A 350 -48.15 1.78 27.16
CA GLN A 350 -47.42 1.66 28.42
C GLN A 350 -47.20 3.03 29.07
N LYS A 351 -47.25 3.08 30.42
CA LYS A 351 -46.92 4.30 31.17
C LYS A 351 -45.40 4.50 31.21
N ASP A 352 -44.96 5.72 30.95
CA ASP A 352 -43.56 6.11 31.11
C ASP A 352 -43.10 5.97 32.56
N ILE A 353 -41.84 5.57 32.74
CA ILE A 353 -41.20 5.41 34.05
C ILE A 353 -40.11 6.46 34.19
N THR A 354 -39.91 7.01 35.39
CA THR A 354 -38.79 7.92 35.66
C THR A 354 -37.77 7.21 36.55
N LEU A 355 -36.52 7.15 36.10
CA LEU A 355 -35.40 6.64 36.86
C LEU A 355 -34.65 7.80 37.54
N PRO A 356 -34.47 7.77 38.87
CA PRO A 356 -33.65 8.76 39.55
C PRO A 356 -32.16 8.52 39.26
N ARG A 357 -31.33 9.52 39.57
CA ARG A 357 -29.87 9.41 39.52
C ARG A 357 -29.35 8.17 40.25
N TYR A 358 -28.34 7.52 39.67
CA TYR A 358 -27.73 6.26 40.13
C TYR A 358 -28.61 5.01 40.02
N ALA A 359 -29.85 5.11 39.52
CA ALA A 359 -30.62 3.93 39.18
C ALA A 359 -29.86 3.10 38.12
N VAL A 360 -29.93 1.78 38.27
CA VAL A 360 -29.30 0.83 37.35
C VAL A 360 -30.39 0.25 36.46
N ALA A 361 -30.19 0.33 35.15
CA ALA A 361 -31.09 -0.22 34.15
C ALA A 361 -30.40 -1.32 33.33
N THR A 362 -31.13 -2.40 33.05
CA THR A 362 -30.67 -3.47 32.15
C THR A 362 -30.84 -3.01 30.71
N ILE A 363 -29.75 -2.86 29.96
CA ILE A 363 -29.75 -2.53 28.54
C ILE A 363 -29.87 -3.84 27.75
N THR A 364 -30.92 -3.96 26.93
CA THR A 364 -31.21 -5.11 26.06
C THR A 364 -30.98 -4.83 24.58
N GLY A 365 -30.74 -3.57 24.22
CA GLY A 365 -30.38 -3.22 22.85
C GLY A 365 -29.87 -1.80 22.70
N GLU A 366 -29.17 -1.55 21.60
CA GLU A 366 -28.56 -0.27 21.28
C GLU A 366 -28.76 0.06 19.79
N ASN A 367 -29.26 1.26 19.46
CA ASN A 367 -29.17 1.83 18.10
C ASN A 367 -28.21 3.03 18.11
N LYS A 368 -28.13 3.92 17.12
CA LYS A 368 -27.15 5.04 17.13
C LYS A 368 -27.37 6.02 18.28
N THR A 369 -28.61 6.37 18.61
CA THR A 369 -28.94 7.48 19.53
C THR A 369 -29.56 7.06 20.85
N SER A 370 -30.08 5.83 20.94
CA SER A 370 -30.94 5.37 22.02
C SER A 370 -30.53 3.99 22.54
N TYR A 371 -30.81 3.76 23.82
CA TYR A 371 -30.80 2.45 24.45
C TYR A 371 -32.21 1.92 24.57
N ARG A 372 -32.33 0.61 24.34
CA ARG A 372 -33.50 -0.19 24.70
C ARG A 372 -33.19 -0.84 26.05
N VAL A 373 -34.02 -0.55 27.04
CA VAL A 373 -33.84 -1.01 28.42
C VAL A 373 -35.03 -1.83 28.86
N GLU A 374 -34.81 -2.77 29.76
CA GLU A 374 -35.85 -3.62 30.33
C GLU A 374 -36.10 -3.26 31.80
N ASN A 375 -37.37 -3.24 32.18
CA ASN A 375 -37.80 -3.10 33.57
C ASN A 375 -39.05 -3.94 33.83
N ASN A 376 -39.02 -4.84 34.81
CA ASN A 376 -40.09 -5.80 35.12
C ASN A 376 -40.62 -6.57 33.88
N GLY A 377 -39.76 -6.96 32.92
CA GLY A 377 -40.17 -7.67 31.70
C GLY A 377 -40.81 -6.79 30.63
N GLN A 378 -40.84 -5.46 30.82
CA GLN A 378 -41.31 -4.50 29.82
C GLN A 378 -40.14 -3.71 29.24
N THR A 379 -40.25 -3.40 27.96
CA THR A 379 -39.20 -2.75 27.18
C THR A 379 -39.47 -1.26 27.03
N TYR A 380 -38.48 -0.44 27.36
CA TYR A 380 -38.53 1.01 27.25
C TYR A 380 -37.38 1.53 26.37
N THR A 381 -37.52 2.78 25.91
CA THR A 381 -36.48 3.46 25.13
C THR A 381 -36.04 4.76 25.79
N THR A 382 -34.75 5.06 25.69
CA THR A 382 -34.16 6.25 26.32
C THR A 382 -32.88 6.69 25.60
N THR A 383 -32.44 7.92 25.81
CA THR A 383 -31.28 8.51 25.11
C THR A 383 -29.97 8.06 25.75
N LYS A 384 -28.98 7.66 24.93
CA LYS A 384 -27.70 7.13 25.44
C LYS A 384 -26.92 8.06 26.36
N SER A 385 -26.90 9.35 26.02
CA SER A 385 -26.09 10.36 26.73
C SER A 385 -26.47 10.54 28.20
N GLN A 386 -27.60 9.99 28.63
CA GLN A 386 -28.09 10.09 30.00
C GLN A 386 -27.63 8.94 30.91
N PHE A 387 -26.94 7.93 30.34
CA PHE A 387 -26.46 6.75 31.04
C PHE A 387 -24.95 6.61 30.95
N LYS A 388 -24.32 6.20 32.05
CA LYS A 388 -23.00 5.61 32.03
C LYS A 388 -23.13 4.12 31.72
N TYR A 389 -22.62 3.74 30.55
CA TYR A 389 -22.62 2.34 30.09
C TYR A 389 -21.59 1.51 30.88
N ILE A 390 -22.01 0.33 31.36
CA ILE A 390 -21.19 -0.65 32.08
C ILE A 390 -21.40 -2.02 31.47
N ASN A 391 -20.30 -2.65 31.03
CA ASN A 391 -20.33 -4.00 30.49
C ASN A 391 -19.67 -4.97 31.49
N PRO A 392 -20.42 -5.84 32.17
CA PRO A 392 -19.86 -6.78 33.15
C PRO A 392 -18.76 -7.71 32.60
N ALA A 393 -18.78 -7.95 31.28
CA ALA A 393 -17.81 -8.77 30.56
C ALA A 393 -16.57 -7.99 30.09
N ALA A 394 -16.53 -6.66 30.26
CA ALA A 394 -15.34 -5.88 29.92
C ALA A 394 -14.17 -6.15 30.88
N LEU A 395 -12.96 -5.93 30.38
CA LEU A 395 -11.73 -5.99 31.17
C LEU A 395 -11.62 -4.72 32.01
N TYR A 396 -11.81 -4.86 33.32
CA TYR A 396 -11.58 -3.81 34.31
C TYR A 396 -10.36 -4.14 35.17
N ASN A 397 -9.75 -3.10 35.75
CA ASN A 397 -8.67 -3.29 36.71
C ASN A 397 -9.18 -4.09 37.91
N ARG A 398 -8.48 -5.18 38.23
CA ARG A 398 -8.75 -5.93 39.46
C ARG A 398 -8.26 -5.13 40.65
N ILE A 399 -9.12 -5.01 41.65
CA ILE A 399 -8.85 -4.24 42.87
C ILE A 399 -9.30 -5.00 44.10
N GLU A 400 -8.45 -4.93 45.13
CA GLU A 400 -8.81 -5.40 46.46
C GLU A 400 -9.54 -4.27 47.21
N ARG A 401 -10.54 -4.62 48.01
CA ARG A 401 -11.36 -3.65 48.76
C ARG A 401 -10.49 -2.76 49.64
N GLU A 402 -9.45 -3.32 50.24
CA GLU A 402 -8.49 -2.67 51.13
C GLU A 402 -7.73 -1.53 50.42
N GLN A 403 -7.50 -1.65 49.11
CA GLN A 403 -6.79 -0.64 48.32
C GLN A 403 -7.59 0.65 48.15
N ILE A 404 -8.93 0.54 48.19
CA ILE A 404 -9.86 1.65 48.00
C ILE A 404 -10.60 2.06 49.29
N ALA A 405 -10.56 1.24 50.34
CA ALA A 405 -11.23 1.46 51.62
C ALA A 405 -10.93 2.83 52.25
N THR A 406 -9.69 3.33 52.12
CA THR A 406 -9.28 4.66 52.65
C THR A 406 -10.02 5.84 52.00
N TYR A 407 -10.64 5.62 50.82
CA TYR A 407 -11.40 6.62 50.07
C TYR A 407 -12.91 6.45 50.24
N MET A 408 -13.37 5.59 51.16
CA MET A 408 -14.77 5.36 51.45
C MET A 408 -15.15 5.96 52.81
N LYS A 409 -16.37 6.48 52.95
CA LYS A 409 -16.86 6.97 54.23
C LYS A 409 -16.99 5.81 55.25
N SER A 410 -16.59 6.06 56.49
CA SER A 410 -16.58 5.11 57.62
C SER A 410 -17.90 4.36 57.81
N ASN A 411 -19.04 5.03 57.57
CA ASN A 411 -20.37 4.46 57.76
C ASN A 411 -20.61 3.18 56.93
N TYR A 412 -20.07 3.12 55.71
CA TYR A 412 -20.21 1.94 54.86
C TYR A 412 -19.09 0.93 55.14
N ILE A 413 -17.82 1.37 55.13
CA ILE A 413 -16.68 0.45 55.21
C ILE A 413 -16.57 -0.29 56.54
N ASN A 414 -16.96 0.34 57.66
CA ASN A 414 -16.91 -0.32 58.98
C ASN A 414 -17.98 -1.40 59.15
N SER A 415 -19.02 -1.38 58.32
CA SER A 415 -20.18 -2.29 58.39
C SER A 415 -20.49 -2.92 57.03
N VAL A 416 -19.50 -3.04 56.16
CA VAL A 416 -19.67 -3.48 54.77
C VAL A 416 -20.28 -4.87 54.69
N ASP A 417 -19.88 -5.79 55.57
CA ASP A 417 -20.39 -7.17 55.57
C ASP A 417 -21.86 -7.23 56.01
N TYR A 418 -22.29 -6.31 56.90
CA TYR A 418 -23.69 -6.16 57.29
C TYR A 418 -24.55 -5.71 56.09
N PHE A 419 -24.11 -4.68 55.36
CA PHE A 419 -24.83 -4.22 54.17
C PHE A 419 -24.78 -5.25 53.04
N ASN A 420 -23.62 -5.82 52.75
CA ASN A 420 -23.47 -6.77 51.65
C ASN A 420 -24.21 -8.09 51.91
N GLY A 421 -24.51 -8.44 53.17
CA GLY A 421 -25.37 -9.57 53.54
C GLY A 421 -26.84 -9.45 53.10
N GLU A 422 -27.30 -8.24 52.78
CA GLU A 422 -28.67 -7.98 52.30
C GLU A 422 -28.79 -8.01 50.75
N LEU A 423 -27.66 -8.12 50.03
CA LEU A 423 -27.66 -8.14 48.56
C LEU A 423 -28.45 -9.34 48.01
N HIS A 424 -29.08 -9.11 46.86
CA HIS A 424 -29.97 -10.02 46.10
C HIS A 424 -31.28 -10.42 46.79
N LYS A 425 -31.55 -9.93 48.01
CA LYS A 425 -32.86 -10.07 48.65
C LYS A 425 -33.89 -9.13 47.98
N SER A 426 -35.18 -9.45 48.15
CA SER A 426 -36.26 -8.65 47.59
C SER A 426 -36.43 -7.33 48.34
N HIS A 427 -36.91 -6.29 47.65
CA HIS A 427 -37.20 -4.96 48.22
C HIS A 427 -37.97 -5.00 49.55
N LYS A 428 -38.95 -5.90 49.67
CA LYS A 428 -39.70 -6.09 50.92
C LYS A 428 -38.83 -6.62 52.06
N ALA A 429 -38.03 -7.66 51.81
CA ALA A 429 -37.19 -8.28 52.83
C ALA A 429 -36.05 -7.36 53.29
N VAL A 430 -35.50 -6.56 52.37
CA VAL A 430 -34.44 -5.58 52.69
C VAL A 430 -35.00 -4.43 53.52
N ASN A 431 -36.20 -3.95 53.23
CA ASN A 431 -36.80 -2.85 53.99
C ASN A 431 -37.22 -3.22 55.42
N ASP A 432 -37.29 -4.51 55.74
CA ASP A 432 -37.49 -4.99 57.12
C ASP A 432 -36.21 -4.83 57.98
N THR A 433 -35.02 -4.80 57.36
CA THR A 433 -33.72 -4.66 58.04
C THR A 433 -33.09 -3.27 57.84
N LEU A 434 -33.11 -2.75 56.61
CA LEU A 434 -32.58 -1.45 56.21
C LEU A 434 -33.74 -0.48 55.95
N VAL A 435 -34.15 0.25 56.98
CA VAL A 435 -35.34 1.12 56.92
C VAL A 435 -35.10 2.33 55.99
N PRO A 436 -35.88 2.52 54.91
CA PRO A 436 -35.69 3.62 53.97
C PRO A 436 -36.24 4.94 54.53
N GLY A 437 -35.47 6.03 54.36
CA GLY A 437 -35.89 7.38 54.74
C GLY A 437 -36.83 8.03 53.72
N LEU A 438 -36.70 7.65 52.45
CA LEU A 438 -37.61 8.02 51.35
C LEU A 438 -37.83 6.80 50.46
N LYS A 439 -39.09 6.38 50.29
CA LYS A 439 -39.42 5.21 49.47
C LYS A 439 -39.33 5.55 47.98
N ASN A 440 -38.63 4.72 47.22
CA ASN A 440 -38.44 4.85 45.77
C ASN A 440 -38.16 3.45 45.17
N ARG A 441 -38.72 3.14 44.00
CA ARG A 441 -38.55 1.80 43.41
C ARG A 441 -37.10 1.44 43.05
N PHE A 442 -36.25 2.41 42.73
CA PHE A 442 -34.92 2.16 42.14
C PHE A 442 -33.77 2.55 43.07
N VAL A 443 -33.88 3.67 43.77
CA VAL A 443 -32.81 4.20 44.64
C VAL A 443 -33.41 4.72 45.94
N GLU A 444 -33.16 4.03 47.06
CA GLU A 444 -33.75 4.37 48.37
C GLU A 444 -32.67 4.75 49.39
N PRO A 445 -32.65 5.99 49.93
CA PRO A 445 -31.75 6.34 51.01
C PRO A 445 -32.12 5.61 52.31
N ILE A 446 -31.12 5.12 53.04
CA ILE A 446 -31.28 4.48 54.35
C ILE A 446 -31.44 5.58 55.42
N THR A 447 -32.38 5.41 56.33
CA THR A 447 -32.65 6.38 57.40
C THR A 447 -31.41 6.60 58.27
N GLN A 448 -31.06 7.87 58.52
CA GLN A 448 -29.90 8.30 59.32
C GLN A 448 -28.52 7.83 58.81
N GLN A 449 -28.43 7.28 57.61
CA GLN A 449 -27.15 6.89 56.99
C GLN A 449 -26.96 7.62 55.66
N PRO A 450 -25.74 8.05 55.32
CA PRO A 450 -25.43 8.61 54.01
C PRO A 450 -25.24 7.47 53.00
N ILE A 451 -26.18 6.53 52.91
CA ILE A 451 -26.10 5.35 52.06
C ILE A 451 -27.45 5.18 51.37
N SER A 452 -27.45 4.93 50.07
CA SER A 452 -28.68 4.60 49.33
C SER A 452 -28.60 3.21 48.75
N MET A 453 -29.71 2.47 48.85
CA MET A 453 -29.93 1.14 48.30
C MET A 453 -30.25 1.23 46.81
N LEU A 454 -29.65 0.36 46.00
CA LEU A 454 -29.88 0.26 44.56
C LEU A 454 -30.64 -1.03 44.23
N TYR A 455 -31.78 -0.90 43.56
CA TYR A 455 -32.61 -2.03 43.17
C TYR A 455 -32.61 -2.26 41.65
N ASP A 456 -32.59 -3.53 41.25
CA ASP A 456 -32.64 -3.92 39.84
C ASP A 456 -34.05 -3.86 39.24
N ASP A 457 -34.13 -4.19 37.95
CA ASP A 457 -35.33 -4.37 37.15
C ASP A 457 -36.28 -5.46 37.69
N ARG A 458 -35.83 -6.35 38.58
CA ARG A 458 -36.63 -7.41 39.22
C ARG A 458 -36.91 -7.14 40.70
N ASN A 459 -36.65 -5.93 41.16
CA ASN A 459 -36.92 -5.45 42.52
C ASN A 459 -36.10 -6.17 43.61
N LYS A 460 -34.86 -6.53 43.26
CA LYS A 460 -33.85 -7.08 44.17
C LYS A 460 -32.75 -6.05 44.42
N LEU A 461 -32.22 -6.04 45.64
CA LEU A 461 -31.11 -5.18 46.00
C LEU A 461 -29.84 -5.65 45.29
N ILE A 462 -29.20 -4.78 44.54
CA ILE A 462 -27.98 -5.11 43.77
C ILE A 462 -26.78 -4.28 44.21
N GLY A 463 -26.97 -3.26 45.05
CA GLY A 463 -25.87 -2.37 45.37
C GLY A 463 -26.20 -1.24 46.30
N TYR A 464 -25.20 -0.39 46.49
CA TYR A 464 -25.28 0.78 47.36
C TYR A 464 -24.56 1.98 46.73
N THR A 465 -25.05 3.17 47.02
CA THR A 465 -24.27 4.41 46.84
C THR A 465 -23.89 4.98 48.19
N PHE A 466 -22.66 5.48 48.33
CA PHE A 466 -22.16 6.06 49.57
C PHE A 466 -21.05 7.09 49.30
N PRO A 467 -20.83 8.07 50.19
CA PRO A 467 -19.84 9.12 49.96
C PRO A 467 -18.42 8.61 49.81
N MET A 468 -17.73 9.23 48.86
CA MET A 468 -16.30 9.16 48.69
C MET A 468 -15.61 10.19 49.59
N VAL A 469 -14.43 9.83 50.12
CA VAL A 469 -13.56 10.74 50.86
C VAL A 469 -12.19 10.80 50.22
N LYS A 470 -11.45 11.89 50.44
CA LYS A 470 -10.11 12.10 49.87
C LYS A 470 -10.06 11.98 48.34
N THR A 471 -11.05 12.54 47.66
CA THR A 471 -11.22 12.46 46.20
C THR A 471 -9.97 12.91 45.42
N GLU A 472 -9.31 13.98 45.85
CA GLU A 472 -8.08 14.47 45.18
C GLU A 472 -6.89 13.51 45.30
N GLU A 473 -6.76 12.80 46.43
CA GLU A 473 -5.75 11.75 46.58
C GLU A 473 -6.09 10.54 45.70
N PHE A 474 -7.37 10.19 45.59
CA PHE A 474 -7.84 9.12 44.73
C PHE A 474 -7.54 9.41 43.24
N LYS A 475 -7.86 10.63 42.77
CA LYS A 475 -7.58 11.08 41.40
C LYS A 475 -6.10 10.93 41.04
N LYS A 476 -5.19 11.30 41.97
CA LYS A 476 -3.74 11.18 41.77
C LYS A 476 -3.27 9.72 41.67
N LYS A 477 -3.83 8.84 42.50
CA LYS A 477 -3.41 7.44 42.59
C LYS A 477 -3.95 6.60 41.44
N PHE A 478 -5.25 6.69 41.16
CA PHE A 478 -5.94 5.81 40.22
C PHE A 478 -6.15 6.41 38.83
N LYS A 479 -5.87 7.71 38.66
CA LYS A 479 -5.87 8.44 37.37
C LYS A 479 -7.09 8.09 36.49
N PRO A 480 -8.31 8.45 36.92
CA PRO A 480 -9.51 8.17 36.14
C PRO A 480 -9.49 8.91 34.79
N ASP A 481 -9.71 8.17 33.69
CA ASP A 481 -9.69 8.72 32.33
C ASP A 481 -10.93 9.57 32.00
N GLU A 482 -12.01 9.45 32.77
CA GLU A 482 -13.29 10.15 32.61
C GLU A 482 -13.86 10.63 33.95
N LYS A 483 -15.12 11.12 33.94
CA LYS A 483 -15.94 11.38 35.13
C LYS A 483 -16.07 10.17 36.08
N TYR A 484 -15.99 8.97 35.53
CA TYR A 484 -16.17 7.71 36.26
C TYR A 484 -14.90 6.87 36.24
N TRP A 485 -14.65 6.19 37.35
CA TRP A 485 -13.66 5.12 37.43
C TRP A 485 -14.37 3.81 37.76
N VAL A 486 -13.95 2.69 37.15
CA VAL A 486 -14.54 1.37 37.41
C VAL A 486 -13.44 0.38 37.78
N GLY A 487 -13.56 -0.21 38.96
CA GLY A 487 -12.72 -1.30 39.45
C GLY A 487 -13.54 -2.56 39.69
N LYS A 488 -12.98 -3.72 39.37
CA LYS A 488 -13.61 -5.02 39.61
C LYS A 488 -12.95 -5.70 40.81
N SER A 489 -13.74 -6.00 41.84
CA SER A 489 -13.35 -6.85 42.96
C SER A 489 -13.88 -8.27 42.74
N ASP A 490 -13.44 -9.22 43.56
CA ASP A 490 -13.97 -10.59 43.52
C ASP A 490 -15.47 -10.65 43.89
N GLU A 491 -15.97 -9.67 44.65
CA GLU A 491 -17.35 -9.64 45.12
C GLU A 491 -18.31 -8.81 44.26
N GLY A 492 -17.80 -7.98 43.34
CA GLY A 492 -18.60 -7.03 42.56
C GLY A 492 -17.81 -5.90 41.93
N PHE A 493 -18.51 -4.86 41.46
CA PHE A 493 -17.95 -3.70 40.78
C PHE A 493 -18.02 -2.47 41.69
N PHE A 494 -16.91 -1.75 41.81
CA PHE A 494 -16.83 -0.44 42.45
C PHE A 494 -16.68 0.64 41.38
N ILE A 495 -17.60 1.59 41.38
CA ILE A 495 -17.63 2.69 40.44
C ILE A 495 -17.53 4.00 41.23
N ALA A 496 -16.51 4.80 40.98
CA ALA A 496 -16.38 6.13 41.58
C ALA A 496 -16.93 7.19 40.64
N ASP A 497 -17.95 7.94 41.08
CA ASP A 497 -18.35 9.22 40.49
C ASP A 497 -17.51 10.33 41.12
N VAL A 498 -16.41 10.65 40.45
CA VAL A 498 -15.38 11.55 40.97
C VAL A 498 -15.81 13.02 40.90
N GLN A 499 -16.91 13.33 40.21
CA GLN A 499 -17.48 14.68 40.15
C GLN A 499 -18.43 14.95 41.32
N ASN A 500 -19.08 13.91 41.84
CA ASN A 500 -20.12 14.04 42.86
C ASN A 500 -19.69 13.49 44.22
N ASP A 501 -18.42 13.08 44.34
CA ASP A 501 -17.84 12.46 45.53
C ASP A 501 -18.70 11.28 46.02
N GLN A 502 -19.12 10.41 45.09
CA GLN A 502 -19.94 9.23 45.39
C GLN A 502 -19.27 7.95 44.88
N TRP A 503 -19.34 6.91 45.70
CA TRP A 503 -19.13 5.53 45.28
C TRP A 503 -20.45 4.87 44.95
N ILE A 504 -20.40 3.98 43.97
CA ILE A 504 -21.48 3.08 43.58
C ILE A 504 -20.91 1.67 43.60
N TYR A 505 -21.36 0.84 44.52
CA TYR A 505 -21.02 -0.57 44.57
C TYR A 505 -22.16 -1.39 44.00
N ILE A 506 -21.87 -2.26 43.04
CA ILE A 506 -22.87 -3.15 42.41
C ILE A 506 -22.36 -4.58 42.42
N LYS A 507 -23.21 -5.48 42.90
CA LYS A 507 -23.06 -6.92 42.80
C LYS A 507 -24.18 -7.46 41.92
N LEU A 508 -23.81 -7.91 40.72
CA LEU A 508 -24.73 -8.38 39.69
C LEU A 508 -25.10 -9.86 39.88
#